data_AF-A0A812TDT5-F1
#
_entry.id   AF-A0A812TDT5-F1
#
_cell.length_a   1.000
_cell.length_b   1.000
_cell.length_c   1.000
_cell.angle_alpha   90.00
_cell.angle_beta   90.00
_cell.angle_gamma   90.00
#
_symmetry.space_group_name_H-M   'P 1'
#
loop_
_entity.id
_entity.type
_entity.pdbx_description
1 polymer ?
#
loop_
_entity_poly.entity_id
_entity_poly.type
_entity_poly.pdbx_seq_one_letter_code
_entity_poly.pdbx_strand_id
1 'polypeptide(L)'
;MSLECVLAFFDFQPSLLNAHLVSAIMPLMLTVLLAIVRDPWMALVLGTNVFLPRFVAVFGKYLVMLRIRPENNIGGDARFEFLPKFGESSMCAISAVVCATLICATAGIAGWLLAVLRQSDAPPAHVQYLTLAYKTKYPAWEIEKLGRKMVLLYNKFALPTVLSPALQMEGIAVTLIISLALNGIFRPYKNKAWNWSEAGLLLVGLTMTSLTTCLLANDSHWARSQATQVVLIFVICCLASGISIAMAVLIFVSLVAERRERQAAKRLKEAEEAAGAKTASSQS
;
A
#
# COMPACT_ATOMS: atom_id res chain seq x y z
N MET A 1 21.57 -1.87 -7.29
CA MET A 1 21.83 -1.63 -8.72
C MET A 1 20.72 -0.74 -9.23
N SER A 2 21.02 0.44 -9.78
CA SER A 2 19.97 1.30 -10.34
C SER A 2 19.44 0.68 -11.64
N LEU A 3 18.14 0.86 -11.92
CA LEU A 3 17.53 0.33 -13.15
C LEU A 3 18.16 0.97 -14.41
N GLU A 4 18.70 2.17 -14.26
CA GLU A 4 19.45 2.89 -15.29
C GLU A 4 20.74 2.14 -15.66
N CYS A 5 21.47 1.57 -14.70
CA CYS A 5 22.63 0.73 -14.98
C CYS A 5 22.25 -0.55 -15.74
N VAL A 6 21.10 -1.14 -15.42
CA VAL A 6 20.59 -2.32 -16.13
C VAL A 6 20.21 -1.95 -17.56
N LEU A 7 19.55 -0.80 -17.77
CA LEU A 7 19.21 -0.32 -19.11
C LEU A 7 20.44 -0.02 -19.94
N ALA A 8 21.44 0.62 -19.35
CA ALA A 8 22.71 0.89 -20.01
C ALA A 8 23.46 -0.41 -20.39
N PHE A 9 23.37 -1.47 -19.58
CA PHE A 9 23.93 -2.79 -19.90
C PHE A 9 23.28 -3.43 -21.13
N PHE A 10 22.01 -3.12 -21.41
CA PHE A 10 21.28 -3.59 -22.59
C PHE A 10 21.31 -2.59 -23.77
N ASP A 11 22.23 -1.64 -23.77
CA ASP A 11 22.36 -0.59 -24.79
C ASP A 11 21.11 0.30 -24.98
N PHE A 12 20.20 0.35 -24.00
CA PHE A 12 19.11 1.32 -24.00
C PHE A 12 19.62 2.68 -23.50
N GLN A 13 19.11 3.77 -24.09
CA GLN A 13 19.40 5.11 -23.57
C GLN A 13 18.94 5.21 -22.10
N PRO A 14 19.86 5.53 -21.16
CA PRO A 14 19.51 5.67 -19.76
C PRO A 14 18.68 6.95 -19.59
N SER A 15 17.36 6.78 -19.53
CA SER A 15 16.43 7.84 -19.22
C SER A 15 15.55 7.42 -18.05
N LEU A 16 15.16 8.41 -17.24
CA LEU A 16 14.24 8.20 -16.12
C LEU A 16 12.91 7.60 -16.61
N LEU A 17 12.45 8.03 -17.79
CA LEU A 17 11.27 7.46 -18.43
C LEU A 17 11.44 5.97 -18.71
N ASN A 18 12.54 5.57 -19.33
CA ASN A 18 12.79 4.15 -19.65
C ASN A 18 12.88 3.32 -18.37
N ALA A 19 13.54 3.84 -17.33
CA ALA A 19 13.58 3.19 -16.02
C ALA A 19 12.18 3.02 -15.42
N HIS A 20 11.35 4.05 -15.47
CA HIS A 20 9.98 3.99 -14.97
C HIS A 20 9.08 3.06 -15.79
N LEU A 21 9.19 3.09 -17.13
CA LEU A 21 8.48 2.18 -18.03
C LEU A 21 8.85 0.73 -17.76
N VAL A 22 10.14 0.40 -17.65
CA VAL A 22 10.58 -0.98 -17.36
C VAL A 22 10.11 -1.42 -15.97
N SER A 23 10.17 -0.53 -14.97
CA SER A 23 9.63 -0.81 -13.64
C SER A 23 8.11 -1.00 -13.62
N ALA A 24 7.38 -0.53 -14.63
CA ALA A 24 5.93 -0.62 -14.74
C ALA A 24 5.47 -1.79 -15.63
N ILE A 25 6.14 -1.98 -16.78
CA ILE A 25 5.87 -3.05 -17.74
C ILE A 25 6.09 -4.41 -17.10
N MET A 26 7.16 -4.59 -16.33
CA MET A 26 7.45 -5.89 -15.69
C MET A 26 6.30 -6.36 -14.78
N PRO A 27 5.83 -5.57 -13.80
CA PRO A 27 4.63 -5.91 -13.03
C PRO A 27 3.36 -6.08 -13.86
N LEU A 28 3.17 -5.26 -14.90
CA LEU A 28 2.00 -5.34 -15.77
C LEU A 28 1.98 -6.66 -16.55
N MET A 29 3.08 -7.01 -17.20
CA MET A 29 3.26 -8.27 -17.93
C MET A 29 3.08 -9.47 -17.01
N LEU A 30 3.63 -9.42 -15.80
CA LEU A 30 3.41 -10.47 -14.82
C LEU A 30 1.94 -10.59 -14.42
N THR A 31 1.25 -9.46 -14.22
CA THR A 31 -0.20 -9.45 -13.90
C THR A 31 -1.03 -10.03 -15.05
N VAL A 32 -0.74 -9.63 -16.29
CA VAL A 32 -1.41 -10.14 -17.49
C VAL A 32 -1.14 -11.64 -17.67
N LEU A 33 0.12 -12.07 -17.52
CA LEU A 33 0.50 -13.49 -17.60
C LEU A 33 -0.23 -14.31 -16.53
N LEU A 34 -0.30 -13.82 -15.29
CA LEU A 34 -1.05 -14.48 -14.22
C LEU A 34 -2.55 -14.56 -14.52
N ALA A 35 -3.11 -13.53 -15.15
CA ALA A 35 -4.53 -13.51 -15.53
C ALA A 35 -4.84 -14.55 -16.62
N ILE A 36 -3.93 -14.72 -17.57
CA ILE A 36 -4.08 -15.67 -18.69
C ILE A 36 -3.79 -17.11 -18.26
N VAL A 37 -2.70 -17.33 -17.52
CA VAL A 37 -2.15 -18.69 -17.27
C VAL A 37 -2.72 -19.33 -16.01
N ARG A 38 -3.11 -18.54 -15.00
CA ARG A 38 -3.51 -19.07 -13.69
C ARG A 38 -4.95 -18.76 -13.35
N ASP A 39 -5.24 -17.51 -13.01
CA ASP A 39 -6.56 -17.08 -12.58
C ASP A 39 -6.64 -15.55 -12.64
N PRO A 40 -7.63 -14.96 -13.35
CA PRO A 40 -7.85 -13.53 -13.38
C PRO A 40 -8.05 -12.90 -12.00
N TRP A 41 -8.60 -13.65 -11.03
CA TRP A 41 -8.76 -13.16 -9.67
C TRP A 41 -7.43 -13.07 -8.93
N MET A 42 -6.53 -14.02 -9.17
CA MET A 42 -5.21 -14.00 -8.55
C MET A 42 -4.39 -12.83 -9.11
N ALA A 43 -4.52 -12.58 -10.41
CA ALA A 43 -3.95 -11.40 -11.05
C ALA A 43 -4.53 -10.09 -10.50
N LEU A 44 -5.84 -10.00 -10.28
CA LEU A 44 -6.47 -8.85 -9.65
C LEU A 44 -5.91 -8.61 -8.24
N VAL A 45 -5.84 -9.66 -7.42
CA VAL A 45 -5.34 -9.59 -6.05
C VAL A 45 -3.89 -9.11 -6.00
N LEU A 46 -3.00 -9.76 -6.75
CA LEU A 46 -1.57 -9.41 -6.77
C LEU A 46 -1.34 -8.06 -7.45
N GLY A 47 -2.01 -7.82 -8.56
CA GLY A 47 -1.98 -6.56 -9.31
C GLY A 47 -2.33 -5.38 -8.44
N THR A 48 -3.48 -5.42 -7.76
CA THR A 48 -3.98 -4.29 -6.97
C THR A 48 -3.24 -4.10 -5.64
N ASN A 49 -2.85 -5.18 -4.94
CA ASN A 49 -2.24 -5.05 -3.61
C ASN A 49 -0.72 -4.86 -3.65
N VAL A 50 -0.04 -5.49 -4.62
CA VAL A 50 1.42 -5.53 -4.69
C VAL A 50 1.94 -4.55 -5.72
N PHE A 51 1.42 -4.60 -6.96
CA PHE A 51 2.02 -3.88 -8.08
C PHE A 51 1.48 -2.46 -8.27
N LEU A 52 0.16 -2.27 -8.17
CA LEU A 52 -0.50 -0.99 -8.39
C LEU A 52 0.03 0.13 -7.48
N PRO A 53 0.24 -0.08 -6.17
CA PRO A 53 0.80 0.97 -5.31
C PRO A 53 2.24 1.31 -5.72
N ARG A 54 3.03 0.34 -6.17
CA ARG A 54 4.37 0.62 -6.69
C ARG A 54 4.32 1.38 -8.02
N PHE A 55 3.41 1.00 -8.92
CA PHE A 55 3.17 1.68 -10.19
C PHE A 55 2.81 3.16 -9.94
N VAL A 56 1.80 3.41 -9.11
CA VAL A 56 1.38 4.76 -8.73
C VAL A 56 2.52 5.50 -8.04
N ALA A 57 3.36 4.82 -7.27
CA ALA A 57 4.52 5.45 -6.64
C ALA A 57 5.61 5.89 -7.60
N VAL A 58 5.84 5.12 -8.67
CA VAL A 58 6.81 5.44 -9.70
C VAL A 58 6.33 6.64 -10.52
N PHE A 59 5.07 6.63 -10.95
CA PHE A 59 4.48 7.69 -11.76
C PHE A 59 4.14 8.95 -10.96
N GLY A 60 3.80 8.81 -9.67
CA GLY A 60 3.54 9.93 -8.77
C GLY A 60 4.73 10.89 -8.64
N LYS A 61 5.96 10.44 -8.90
CA LYS A 61 7.14 11.32 -8.95
C LYS A 61 7.04 12.41 -10.00
N TYR A 62 6.30 12.18 -11.08
CA TYR A 62 6.06 13.20 -12.11
C TYR A 62 5.12 14.32 -11.62
N LEU A 63 4.30 14.05 -10.59
CA LEU A 63 3.39 15.04 -9.99
C LEU A 63 4.12 16.04 -9.07
N VAL A 64 5.24 15.62 -8.50
CA VAL A 64 6.12 16.47 -7.65
C VAL A 64 6.71 17.66 -8.43
N MET A 65 6.66 17.63 -9.77
CA MET A 65 7.25 18.65 -10.65
C MET A 65 6.31 19.81 -11.00
N LEU A 66 5.10 19.85 -10.44
CA LEU A 66 4.27 21.06 -10.37
C LEU A 66 4.90 22.05 -9.37
N ARG A 67 6.09 22.53 -9.71
CA ARG A 67 6.86 23.45 -8.90
C ARG A 67 6.37 24.87 -9.16
N ILE A 68 5.98 25.59 -8.13
CA ILE A 68 5.97 27.05 -8.12
C ILE A 68 7.29 27.44 -7.46
N ARG A 69 8.32 27.87 -8.22
CA ARG A 69 9.51 28.46 -7.58
C ARG A 69 9.09 29.77 -6.88
N PRO A 70 9.65 30.10 -5.71
CA PRO A 70 9.59 31.46 -5.22
C PRO A 70 10.49 32.31 -6.12
N GLU A 71 9.95 32.81 -7.22
CA GLU A 71 10.59 33.84 -8.04
C GLU A 71 9.90 35.17 -7.70
N ASN A 72 10.61 36.01 -6.95
CA ASN A 72 10.44 37.47 -6.92
C ASN A 72 9.01 38.01 -7.20
N ASN A 73 8.05 37.66 -6.35
CA ASN A 73 6.69 38.21 -6.32
C ASN A 73 5.78 37.99 -7.55
N ILE A 74 6.15 37.14 -8.52
CA ILE A 74 5.26 36.77 -9.63
C ILE A 74 5.23 35.25 -9.70
N GLY A 75 4.03 34.67 -9.54
CA GLY A 75 3.80 33.23 -9.35
C GLY A 75 4.74 32.32 -10.13
N GLY A 76 5.37 31.39 -9.41
CA GLY A 76 6.44 30.55 -9.92
C GLY A 76 6.13 29.71 -11.14
N ASP A 77 7.11 29.65 -12.04
CA ASP A 77 7.06 28.84 -13.26
C ASP A 77 7.18 27.33 -12.98
N ALA A 78 6.25 26.57 -13.55
CA ALA A 78 6.29 25.12 -13.57
C ALA A 78 7.35 24.64 -14.59
N ARG A 79 8.54 24.28 -14.10
CA ARG A 79 9.60 23.70 -14.94
C ARG A 79 9.51 22.17 -14.98
N PHE A 80 9.52 21.64 -16.20
CA PHE A 80 9.27 20.24 -16.52
C PHE A 80 10.51 19.53 -17.11
N GLU A 81 11.68 19.75 -16.50
CA GLU A 81 12.98 19.32 -17.06
C GLU A 81 13.13 17.80 -17.22
N PHE A 82 12.34 17.01 -16.48
CA PHE A 82 12.42 15.53 -16.49
C PHE A 82 11.20 14.86 -17.15
N LEU A 83 10.21 15.63 -17.59
CA LEU A 83 9.07 15.05 -18.30
C LEU A 83 9.48 14.76 -19.74
N PRO A 84 9.19 13.56 -20.25
CA PRO A 84 9.31 13.32 -21.68
C PRO A 84 8.46 14.34 -22.45
N LYS A 85 9.03 14.90 -23.52
CA LYS A 85 8.32 15.79 -24.43
C LYS A 85 7.27 14.98 -25.20
N PHE A 86 6.11 14.75 -24.59
CA PHE A 86 4.93 14.21 -25.27
C PHE A 86 4.23 15.34 -26.02
N GLY A 87 4.61 15.56 -27.28
CA GLY A 87 4.10 16.67 -28.10
C GLY A 87 4.66 18.03 -27.66
N GLU A 88 3.92 19.10 -27.99
CA GLU A 88 4.37 20.49 -27.75
C GLU A 88 4.15 20.97 -26.30
N SER A 89 3.35 20.28 -25.48
CA SER A 89 2.99 20.74 -24.13
C SER A 89 3.22 19.69 -23.04
N SER A 90 4.09 20.02 -22.08
CA SER A 90 4.35 19.21 -20.88
C SER A 90 3.11 18.96 -20.02
N MET A 91 2.09 19.81 -20.12
CA MET A 91 0.82 19.61 -19.39
C MET A 91 0.08 18.38 -19.87
N CYS A 92 0.15 18.06 -21.17
CA CYS A 92 -0.49 16.87 -21.73
C CYS A 92 0.10 15.59 -21.10
N ALA A 93 1.43 15.54 -20.92
CA ALA A 93 2.11 14.42 -20.28
C ALA A 93 1.66 14.24 -18.82
N ILE A 94 1.56 15.32 -18.05
CA ILE A 94 1.14 15.28 -16.64
C ILE A 94 -0.31 14.83 -16.54
N SER A 95 -1.21 15.43 -17.33
CA SER A 95 -2.62 15.03 -17.36
C SER A 95 -2.76 13.57 -17.73
N ALA A 96 -1.99 13.07 -18.70
CA ALA A 96 -2.00 11.65 -19.07
C ALA A 96 -1.55 10.75 -17.90
N VAL A 97 -0.50 11.13 -17.18
CA VAL A 97 0.00 10.36 -16.01
C VAL A 97 -1.02 10.39 -14.87
N VAL A 98 -1.60 11.54 -14.55
CA VAL A 98 -2.67 11.67 -13.54
C VAL A 98 -3.86 10.79 -13.93
N CYS A 99 -4.36 10.92 -15.15
CA CYS A 99 -5.48 10.13 -15.64
C CYS A 99 -5.18 8.63 -15.60
N ALA A 100 -4.00 8.20 -16.05
CA ALA A 100 -3.60 6.80 -16.01
C ALA A 100 -3.57 6.26 -14.57
N THR A 101 -2.96 6.99 -13.63
CA THR A 101 -2.90 6.58 -12.22
C THR A 101 -4.28 6.52 -11.56
N LEU A 102 -5.15 7.49 -11.84
CA LEU A 102 -6.54 7.50 -11.35
C LEU A 102 -7.35 6.35 -11.94
N ILE A 103 -7.25 6.09 -13.25
CA ILE A 103 -7.93 4.96 -13.91
C ILE A 103 -7.48 3.63 -13.32
N CYS A 104 -6.17 3.44 -13.10
CA CYS A 104 -5.68 2.20 -12.50
C CYS A 104 -6.15 2.05 -11.03
N ALA A 105 -6.20 3.14 -10.27
CA ALA A 105 -6.71 3.14 -8.90
C ALA A 105 -8.20 2.77 -8.84
N THR A 106 -9.04 3.43 -9.65
CA THR A 106 -10.48 3.19 -9.70
C THR A 106 -10.80 1.81 -10.25
N ALA A 107 -10.07 1.34 -11.28
CA ALA A 107 -10.21 -0.02 -11.78
C ALA A 107 -9.86 -1.07 -10.72
N GLY A 108 -8.83 -0.83 -9.91
CA GLY A 108 -8.49 -1.72 -8.79
C GLY A 108 -9.58 -1.80 -7.73
N ILE A 109 -10.13 -0.64 -7.33
CA ILE A 109 -11.25 -0.55 -6.38
C ILE A 109 -12.51 -1.20 -6.94
N ALA A 110 -12.85 -0.91 -8.20
CA ALA A 110 -14.02 -1.47 -8.88
C ALA A 110 -13.89 -2.99 -9.03
N GLY A 111 -12.69 -3.50 -9.36
CA GLY A 111 -12.42 -4.93 -9.42
C GLY A 111 -12.68 -5.62 -8.08
N TRP A 112 -12.24 -5.02 -6.97
CA TRP A 112 -12.54 -5.54 -5.63
C TRP A 112 -14.02 -5.43 -5.26
N LEU A 113 -14.69 -4.34 -5.63
CA LEU A 113 -16.12 -4.20 -5.41
C LEU A 113 -16.89 -5.28 -6.15
N LEU A 114 -16.55 -5.54 -7.42
CA LEU A 114 -17.11 -6.65 -8.20
C LEU A 114 -16.79 -8.00 -7.55
N ALA A 115 -15.58 -8.21 -7.04
CA ALA A 115 -15.20 -9.43 -6.31
C ALA A 115 -16.10 -9.68 -5.10
N VAL A 116 -16.35 -8.63 -4.32
CA VAL A 116 -17.17 -8.68 -3.11
C VAL A 116 -18.64 -8.89 -3.44
N LEU A 117 -19.16 -8.22 -4.47
CA LEU A 117 -20.56 -8.32 -4.89
C LEU A 117 -20.89 -9.66 -5.53
N ARG A 118 -19.92 -10.29 -6.21
CA ARG A 118 -20.19 -11.51 -6.98
C ARG A 118 -20.47 -12.74 -6.12
N GLN A 119 -20.26 -12.69 -4.79
CA GLN A 119 -20.55 -13.72 -3.76
C GLN A 119 -20.89 -15.11 -4.32
N SER A 120 -20.00 -15.68 -5.13
CA SER A 120 -20.18 -17.05 -5.61
C SER A 120 -20.04 -17.97 -4.42
N ASP A 121 -20.81 -19.06 -4.37
CA ASP A 121 -20.91 -19.97 -3.20
C ASP A 121 -19.56 -20.43 -2.65
N ALA A 122 -18.49 -20.37 -3.46
CA ALA A 122 -17.11 -20.37 -2.97
C ALA A 122 -16.27 -19.30 -3.71
N PRO A 123 -15.75 -18.26 -3.03
CA PRO A 123 -14.75 -17.37 -3.63
C PRO A 123 -13.48 -18.15 -3.96
N PRO A 124 -12.68 -17.75 -4.97
CA PRO A 124 -11.40 -18.38 -5.25
C PRO A 124 -10.47 -18.40 -4.02
N ALA A 125 -9.67 -19.45 -3.85
CA ALA A 125 -8.88 -19.69 -2.64
C ALA A 125 -7.96 -18.52 -2.22
N HIS A 126 -7.45 -17.74 -3.17
CA HIS A 126 -6.59 -16.58 -2.90
C HIS A 126 -7.38 -15.33 -2.45
N VAL A 127 -8.62 -15.14 -2.93
CA VAL A 127 -9.54 -14.11 -2.41
C VAL A 127 -10.01 -14.51 -1.01
N GLN A 128 -10.31 -15.80 -0.82
CA GLN A 128 -10.59 -16.35 0.50
C GLN A 128 -9.43 -16.11 1.45
N TYR A 129 -8.19 -16.34 1.03
CA TYR A 129 -7.02 -16.13 1.87
C TYR A 129 -6.92 -14.69 2.41
N LEU A 130 -7.15 -13.68 1.57
CA LEU A 130 -7.14 -12.28 2.00
C LEU A 130 -8.34 -11.92 2.89
N THR A 131 -9.50 -12.49 2.62
CA THR A 131 -10.73 -12.20 3.37
C THR A 131 -10.92 -13.10 4.60
N LEU A 132 -10.07 -14.12 4.78
CA LEU A 132 -10.19 -15.15 5.82
C LEU A 132 -10.19 -14.56 7.23
N ALA A 133 -9.43 -13.50 7.43
CA ALA A 133 -9.29 -12.81 8.70
C ALA A 133 -10.52 -11.95 9.06
N TYR A 134 -11.36 -11.61 8.09
CA TYR A 134 -12.53 -10.75 8.26
C TYR A 134 -13.78 -11.55 8.63
N LYS A 135 -14.70 -10.94 9.37
CA LYS A 135 -16.04 -11.49 9.57
C LYS A 135 -16.75 -11.57 8.22
N THR A 136 -17.64 -12.55 8.07
CA THR A 136 -18.41 -12.79 6.85
C THR A 136 -19.25 -11.58 6.41
N LYS A 137 -19.59 -10.68 7.33
CA LYS A 137 -20.35 -9.44 7.06
C LYS A 137 -19.49 -8.30 6.47
N TYR A 138 -18.16 -8.39 6.52
CA TYR A 138 -17.27 -7.28 6.13
C TYR A 138 -16.20 -7.65 5.09
N PRO A 139 -16.53 -8.36 3.99
CA PRO A 139 -15.56 -8.64 2.92
C PRO A 139 -15.10 -7.37 2.20
N ALA A 140 -15.93 -6.32 2.20
CA ALA A 140 -15.61 -5.01 1.64
C ALA A 140 -14.50 -4.27 2.40
N TRP A 141 -14.04 -4.76 3.56
CA TRP A 141 -12.94 -4.13 4.29
C TRP A 141 -11.64 -4.08 3.47
N GLU A 142 -11.43 -5.03 2.56
CA GLU A 142 -10.27 -5.00 1.67
C GLU A 142 -10.29 -3.76 0.73
N ILE A 143 -11.48 -3.28 0.35
CA ILE A 143 -11.65 -2.06 -0.43
C ILE A 143 -11.21 -0.84 0.36
N GLU A 144 -11.56 -0.78 1.66
CA GLU A 144 -11.09 0.28 2.55
C GLU A 144 -9.57 0.28 2.63
N LYS A 145 -8.94 -0.88 2.85
CA LYS A 145 -7.49 -0.99 2.99
C LYS A 145 -6.77 -0.56 1.72
N LEU A 146 -7.25 -1.01 0.56
CA LEU A 146 -6.72 -0.60 -0.74
C LEU A 146 -6.93 0.91 -0.94
N GLY A 147 -8.14 1.41 -0.68
CA GLY A 147 -8.48 2.83 -0.77
C GLY A 147 -7.57 3.71 0.09
N ARG A 148 -7.45 3.42 1.39
CA ARG A 148 -6.53 4.10 2.31
C ARG A 148 -5.11 4.09 1.77
N LYS A 149 -4.58 2.93 1.34
CA LYS A 149 -3.23 2.81 0.80
C LYS A 149 -3.03 3.72 -0.41
N MET A 150 -4.00 3.74 -1.33
CA MET A 150 -3.96 4.55 -2.55
C MET A 150 -4.09 6.05 -2.26
N VAL A 151 -4.95 6.45 -1.33
CA VAL A 151 -5.10 7.86 -0.92
C VAL A 151 -3.85 8.37 -0.20
N LEU A 152 -3.29 7.60 0.74
CA LEU A 152 -2.03 7.96 1.39
C LEU A 152 -0.88 8.09 0.39
N LEU A 153 -0.85 7.20 -0.60
CA LEU A 153 0.13 7.24 -1.67
C LEU A 153 -0.07 8.47 -2.55
N TYR A 154 -1.30 8.77 -2.94
CA TYR A 154 -1.64 9.95 -3.71
C TYR A 154 -1.26 11.24 -2.97
N ASN A 155 -1.60 11.35 -1.68
CA ASN A 155 -1.18 12.47 -0.83
C ASN A 155 0.35 12.65 -0.86
N LYS A 156 1.13 11.56 -0.78
CA LYS A 156 2.59 11.63 -0.84
C LYS A 156 3.13 12.21 -2.14
N PHE A 157 2.46 11.98 -3.26
CA PHE A 157 2.94 12.37 -4.59
C PHE A 157 2.35 13.67 -5.11
N ALA A 158 1.06 13.89 -4.86
CA ALA A 158 0.37 15.12 -5.20
C ALA A 158 0.80 16.28 -4.29
N LEU A 159 1.14 15.98 -3.03
CA LEU A 159 1.52 16.97 -2.02
C LEU A 159 2.91 16.63 -1.47
N PRO A 160 3.99 16.96 -2.17
CA PRO A 160 5.33 16.69 -1.67
C PRO A 160 5.63 17.54 -0.42
N THR A 161 6.35 16.95 0.53
CA THR A 161 6.75 17.59 1.81
C THR A 161 7.51 18.89 1.62
N VAL A 162 8.16 19.08 0.48
CA VAL A 162 8.96 20.26 0.17
C VAL A 162 8.08 21.48 -0.21
N LEU A 163 6.87 21.25 -0.76
CA LEU A 163 5.99 22.32 -1.25
C LEU A 163 4.88 22.64 -0.25
N SER A 164 4.11 21.62 0.13
CA SER A 164 2.92 21.79 0.95
C SER A 164 2.93 20.78 2.10
N PRO A 165 3.94 20.84 2.99
CA PRO A 165 4.06 19.89 4.09
C PRO A 165 2.83 19.88 4.99
N ALA A 166 2.25 21.04 5.28
CA ALA A 166 1.03 21.16 6.07
C ALA A 166 -0.16 20.44 5.40
N LEU A 167 -0.41 20.71 4.11
CA LEU A 167 -1.51 20.08 3.36
C LEU A 167 -1.31 18.56 3.22
N GLN A 168 -0.06 18.11 3.06
CA GLN A 168 0.25 16.68 3.05
C GLN A 168 -0.04 16.02 4.39
N MET A 169 0.39 16.63 5.51
CA MET A 169 0.12 16.09 6.84
C MET A 169 -1.38 16.11 7.16
N GLU A 170 -2.10 17.15 6.74
CA GLU A 170 -3.56 17.23 6.88
C GLU A 170 -4.26 16.12 6.08
N GLY A 171 -3.88 15.92 4.81
CA GLY A 171 -4.42 14.85 3.98
C GLY A 171 -4.16 13.45 4.57
N ILE A 172 -2.96 13.23 5.13
CA ILE A 172 -2.63 12.00 5.86
C ILE A 172 -3.51 11.86 7.10
N ALA A 173 -3.63 12.92 7.92
CA ALA A 173 -4.41 12.90 9.15
C ALA A 173 -5.89 12.60 8.89
N VAL A 174 -6.53 13.29 7.93
CA VAL A 174 -7.92 13.05 7.53
C VAL A 174 -8.11 11.60 7.09
N THR A 175 -7.21 11.08 6.25
CA THR A 175 -7.25 9.69 5.80
C THR A 175 -7.21 8.71 6.97
N LEU A 176 -6.29 8.92 7.93
CA LEU A 176 -6.14 8.05 9.09
C LEU A 176 -7.32 8.16 10.07
N ILE A 177 -7.89 9.36 10.26
CA ILE A 177 -9.10 9.58 11.09
C ILE A 177 -10.29 8.81 10.50
N ILE A 178 -10.53 8.93 9.19
CA ILE A 178 -11.61 8.22 8.51
C ILE A 178 -11.43 6.72 8.69
N SER A 179 -10.24 6.18 8.41
CA SER A 179 -9.95 4.76 8.59
C SER A 179 -10.08 4.30 10.04
N LEU A 180 -9.69 5.12 11.02
CA LEU A 180 -9.84 4.81 12.44
C LEU A 180 -11.31 4.78 12.84
N ALA A 181 -12.12 5.73 12.39
CA ALA A 181 -13.56 5.76 12.62
C ALA A 181 -14.23 4.53 12.00
N LEU A 182 -13.92 4.21 10.75
CA LEU A 182 -14.43 3.02 10.07
C LEU A 182 -14.04 1.74 10.83
N ASN A 183 -12.78 1.60 11.28
CA ASN A 183 -12.34 0.43 12.04
C ASN A 183 -13.03 0.34 13.41
N GLY A 184 -13.24 1.47 14.07
CA GLY A 184 -13.95 1.56 15.35
C GLY A 184 -15.42 1.12 15.25
N ILE A 185 -16.10 1.51 14.17
CA ILE A 185 -17.51 1.18 13.89
C ILE A 185 -17.65 -0.29 13.47
N PHE A 186 -16.88 -0.72 12.47
CA PHE A 186 -17.11 -2.03 11.83
C PHE A 186 -16.41 -3.19 12.53
N ARG A 187 -15.23 -2.97 13.12
CA ARG A 187 -14.40 -4.01 13.75
C ARG A 187 -14.35 -5.29 12.89
N PRO A 188 -13.76 -5.18 11.69
CA PRO A 188 -13.93 -6.15 10.61
C PRO A 188 -13.32 -7.51 10.90
N TYR A 189 -12.28 -7.61 11.74
CA TYR A 189 -11.58 -8.87 11.96
C TYR A 189 -12.35 -9.82 12.90
N LYS A 190 -12.23 -11.13 12.64
CA LYS A 190 -12.74 -12.19 13.52
C LYS A 190 -12.08 -12.14 14.90
N ASN A 191 -10.75 -11.99 14.92
CA ASN A 191 -9.99 -11.87 16.17
C ASN A 191 -9.98 -10.42 16.66
N LYS A 192 -10.34 -10.21 17.93
CA LYS A 192 -10.31 -8.89 18.58
C LYS A 192 -8.91 -8.28 18.60
N ALA A 193 -7.86 -9.09 18.75
CA ALA A 193 -6.48 -8.62 18.76
C ALA A 193 -6.13 -7.86 17.47
N TRP A 194 -6.51 -8.38 16.29
CA TRP A 194 -6.24 -7.71 15.00
C TRP A 194 -6.97 -6.37 14.85
N ASN A 195 -8.21 -6.26 15.36
CA ASN A 195 -8.93 -4.98 15.38
C ASN A 195 -8.20 -3.93 16.22
N TRP A 196 -7.69 -4.34 17.39
CA TRP A 196 -6.92 -3.48 18.28
C TRP A 196 -5.55 -3.12 17.72
N SER A 197 -4.86 -4.08 17.09
CA SER A 197 -3.59 -3.82 16.41
C SER A 197 -3.77 -2.82 15.28
N GLU A 198 -4.82 -2.94 14.46
CA GLU A 198 -5.11 -1.96 13.41
C GLU A 198 -5.47 -0.57 13.99
N ALA A 199 -6.29 -0.51 15.03
CA ALA A 199 -6.59 0.75 15.71
C ALA A 199 -5.32 1.39 16.29
N GLY A 200 -4.45 0.59 16.92
CA GLY A 200 -3.17 1.01 17.46
C GLY A 200 -2.23 1.54 16.37
N LEU A 201 -2.13 0.87 15.22
CA LEU A 201 -1.35 1.33 14.07
C LEU A 201 -1.84 2.69 13.55
N LEU A 202 -3.17 2.84 13.42
CA LEU A 202 -3.78 4.07 12.97
C LEU A 202 -3.55 5.21 13.97
N LEU A 203 -3.67 4.94 15.28
CA LEU A 203 -3.40 5.91 16.34
C LEU A 203 -1.93 6.33 16.37
N VAL A 204 -0.99 5.38 16.30
CA VAL A 204 0.45 5.70 16.22
C VAL A 204 0.76 6.53 14.98
N GLY A 205 0.18 6.17 13.83
CA GLY A 205 0.29 6.96 12.60
C GLY A 205 -0.24 8.38 12.76
N LEU A 206 -1.38 8.55 13.43
CA LEU A 206 -1.94 9.87 13.76
C LEU A 206 -1.03 10.65 14.70
N THR A 207 -0.53 10.03 15.76
CA THR A 207 0.42 10.66 16.69
C THR A 207 1.68 11.11 15.95
N MET A 208 2.26 10.26 15.11
CA MET A 208 3.43 10.63 14.29
C MET A 208 3.11 11.79 13.35
N THR A 209 1.93 11.79 12.73
CA THR A 209 1.47 12.87 11.84
C THR A 209 1.32 14.17 12.62
N SER A 210 0.68 14.14 13.79
CA SER A 210 0.53 15.31 14.67
C SER A 210 1.87 15.86 15.14
N LEU A 211 2.80 15.00 15.59
CA LEU A 211 4.15 15.43 15.98
C LEU A 211 4.91 16.03 14.80
N THR A 212 4.73 15.48 13.60
CA THR A 212 5.32 16.02 12.37
C THR A 212 4.70 17.37 12.02
N THR A 213 3.40 17.54 12.15
CA THR A 213 2.73 18.84 11.99
C THR A 213 3.25 19.86 13.00
N CYS A 214 3.46 19.47 14.26
CA CYS A 214 4.07 20.33 15.28
C CYS A 214 5.50 20.74 14.90
N LEU A 215 6.30 19.83 14.34
CA LEU A 215 7.64 20.13 13.81
C LEU A 215 7.57 21.13 12.64
N LEU A 216 6.56 21.01 11.78
CA LEU A 216 6.39 21.86 10.60
C LEU A 216 5.79 23.24 10.93
N ALA A 217 5.02 23.36 12.01
CA ALA A 217 4.37 24.59 12.48
C ALA A 217 5.38 25.57 13.13
N ASN A 218 6.50 25.81 12.44
CA ASN A 218 7.69 26.59 12.83
C ASN A 218 7.41 28.08 13.16
N ASP A 219 6.17 28.52 12.98
CA ASP A 219 5.70 29.86 13.34
C ASP A 219 5.46 30.02 14.85
N SER A 220 5.41 28.93 15.60
CA SER A 220 5.22 28.96 17.05
C SER A 220 6.56 28.91 17.80
N HIS A 221 6.78 29.85 18.72
CA HIS A 221 7.99 30.03 19.53
C HIS A 221 8.56 28.75 20.18
N TRP A 222 7.71 27.77 20.51
CA TRP A 222 8.11 26.51 21.16
C TRP A 222 8.76 25.47 20.22
N ALA A 223 8.45 25.51 18.92
CA ALA A 223 8.97 24.57 17.92
C ALA A 223 10.33 25.00 17.32
N ARG A 224 10.79 26.22 17.61
CA ARG A 224 12.07 26.76 17.11
C ARG A 224 13.29 26.28 17.88
N SER A 225 13.11 25.79 19.12
CA SER A 225 14.23 25.27 19.90
C SER A 225 14.79 24.01 19.25
N GLN A 226 16.09 24.02 18.94
CA GLN A 226 16.81 22.86 18.39
C GLN A 226 16.63 21.62 19.28
N ALA A 227 16.63 21.80 20.60
CA ALA A 227 16.41 20.70 21.54
C ALA A 227 15.02 20.07 21.35
N THR A 228 13.97 20.87 21.23
CA THR A 228 12.60 20.38 20.99
C THR A 228 12.50 19.62 19.66
N GLN A 229 13.11 20.14 18.59
CA GLN A 229 13.10 19.48 17.28
C GLN A 229 13.80 18.13 17.31
N VAL A 230 14.99 18.05 17.93
CA VAL A 230 15.73 16.79 18.08
C VAL A 230 14.93 15.77 18.88
N VAL A 231 14.31 16.19 19.99
CA VAL A 231 13.46 15.32 20.81
C VAL A 231 12.24 14.81 20.02
N LEU A 232 11.54 15.69 19.31
CA LEU A 232 10.39 15.29 18.49
C LEU A 232 10.78 14.30 17.38
N ILE A 233 11.88 14.56 16.66
CA ILE A 233 12.40 13.65 15.63
C ILE A 233 12.75 12.29 16.25
N PHE A 234 13.45 12.29 17.39
CA PHE A 234 13.80 11.07 18.11
C PHE A 234 12.55 10.26 18.50
N VAL A 235 11.54 10.93 19.07
CA VAL A 235 10.27 10.29 19.44
C VAL A 235 9.56 9.70 18.21
N ILE A 236 9.49 10.43 17.10
CA ILE A 236 8.90 9.93 15.84
C ILE A 236 9.65 8.69 15.35
N CYS A 237 10.99 8.72 15.34
CA CYS A 237 11.82 7.58 14.94
C CYS A 237 11.63 6.37 15.87
N CYS A 238 11.53 6.59 17.18
CA CYS A 238 11.26 5.54 18.16
C CYS A 238 9.87 4.91 17.96
N LEU A 239 8.84 5.73 17.74
CA LEU A 239 7.48 5.24 17.44
C LEU A 239 7.47 4.40 16.16
N ALA A 240 8.07 4.90 15.08
CA ALA A 240 8.15 4.20 13.80
C ALA A 240 8.90 2.87 13.91
N SER A 241 10.03 2.85 14.61
CA SER A 241 10.85 1.64 14.80
C SER A 241 10.13 0.64 15.69
N GLY A 242 9.59 1.11 16.82
CA GLY A 242 8.87 0.30 17.80
C GLY A 242 7.66 -0.38 17.19
N ILE A 243 6.83 0.35 16.43
CA ILE A 243 5.65 -0.23 15.79
C ILE A 243 6.03 -1.22 14.68
N SER A 244 7.10 -0.95 13.93
CA SER A 244 7.61 -1.86 12.89
C SER A 244 8.11 -3.18 13.48
N ILE A 245 8.87 -3.11 14.59
CA ILE A 245 9.37 -4.29 15.31
C ILE A 245 8.19 -5.07 15.90
N ALA A 246 7.26 -4.38 16.57
CA ALA A 246 6.08 -5.02 17.15
C ALA A 246 5.25 -5.76 16.09
N MET A 247 5.03 -5.14 14.93
CA MET A 247 4.32 -5.78 13.82
C MET A 247 5.10 -6.96 13.23
N ALA A 248 6.42 -6.85 13.07
CA ALA A 248 7.26 -7.95 12.61
C ALA A 248 7.16 -9.16 13.56
N VAL A 249 7.19 -8.92 14.87
CA VAL A 249 7.02 -9.97 15.90
C VAL A 249 5.62 -10.58 15.84
N LEU A 250 4.56 -9.76 15.76
CA LEU A 250 3.18 -10.26 15.67
C LEU A 250 2.97 -11.13 14.42
N ILE A 251 3.50 -10.69 13.27
CA ILE A 251 3.47 -11.45 12.01
C ILE A 251 4.24 -12.76 12.19
N PHE A 252 5.45 -12.73 12.73
CA PHE A 252 6.25 -13.93 12.97
C PHE A 252 5.53 -14.94 13.87
N VAL A 253 4.97 -14.49 15.00
CA VAL A 253 4.21 -15.34 15.93
C VAL A 253 2.99 -15.95 15.22
N SER A 254 2.24 -15.16 14.45
CA SER A 254 1.09 -15.68 13.69
C SER A 254 1.49 -16.73 12.63
N LEU A 255 2.61 -16.51 11.93
CA LEU A 255 3.12 -17.46 10.94
C LEU A 255 3.59 -18.76 11.58
N VAL A 256 4.22 -18.69 12.77
CA VAL A 256 4.60 -19.88 13.53
C VAL A 256 3.38 -20.64 14.02
N ALA A 257 2.37 -19.94 14.55
CA ALA A 257 1.11 -20.55 14.99
C ALA A 257 0.41 -21.26 13.82
N GLU A 258 0.27 -20.60 12.67
CA GLU A 258 -0.34 -21.18 11.47
C GLU A 258 0.43 -22.42 10.97
N ARG A 259 1.77 -22.38 11.01
CA ARG A 259 2.59 -23.55 10.66
C ARG A 259 2.35 -24.73 11.61
N ARG A 260 2.22 -24.48 12.92
CA ARG A 260 1.94 -25.52 13.91
C ARG A 260 0.57 -26.15 13.70
N GLU A 261 -0.45 -25.33 13.44
CA GLU A 261 -1.80 -25.82 13.13
C GLU A 261 -1.82 -26.70 11.86
N ARG A 262 -1.14 -26.26 10.79
CA ARG A 262 -1.01 -27.05 9.56
C ARG A 262 -0.30 -28.38 9.79
N GLN A 263 0.74 -28.41 10.63
CA GLN A 263 1.44 -29.65 10.98
C GLN A 263 0.56 -30.59 11.82
N ALA A 264 -0.18 -30.04 12.80
CA ALA A 264 -1.12 -30.83 13.60
C ALA A 264 -2.23 -31.44 12.74
N ALA A 265 -2.81 -30.67 11.82
CA ALA A 265 -3.84 -31.14 10.90
C ALA A 265 -3.33 -32.25 9.97
N LYS A 266 -2.08 -32.15 9.48
CA LYS A 266 -1.47 -33.23 8.68
C LYS A 266 -1.29 -34.51 9.48
N ARG A 267 -0.77 -34.42 10.71
CA ARG A 267 -0.58 -35.58 11.60
C ARG A 267 -1.90 -36.26 11.95
N LEU A 268 -2.98 -35.51 12.14
CA LEU A 268 -4.32 -36.06 12.39
C LEU A 268 -4.82 -36.85 11.18
N LYS A 269 -4.70 -36.30 9.97
CA LYS A 269 -5.07 -37.00 8.73
C LYS A 269 -4.27 -38.29 8.52
N GLU A 270 -2.95 -38.23 8.72
CA GLU A 270 -2.08 -39.41 8.63
C GLU A 270 -2.46 -40.49 9.66
N ALA A 271 -2.86 -40.08 10.87
CA ALA A 271 -3.33 -41.00 11.91
C ALA A 271 -4.69 -41.64 11.58
N GLU A 272 -5.63 -40.87 11.02
CA GLU A 272 -6.94 -41.36 10.55
C GLU A 272 -6.77 -42.37 9.40
N GLU A 273 -5.91 -42.07 8.42
CA GLU A 273 -5.59 -42.96 7.31
C GLU A 273 -4.95 -44.26 7.79
N ALA A 274 -4.00 -44.18 8.74
CA ALA A 274 -3.37 -45.36 9.33
C ALA A 274 -4.34 -46.22 10.14
N ALA A 275 -5.29 -45.61 10.85
CA ALA A 275 -6.34 -46.33 11.59
C ALA A 275 -7.33 -47.02 10.62
N GLY A 276 -7.72 -46.33 9.55
CA GLY A 276 -8.57 -46.88 8.49
C GLY A 276 -7.93 -48.10 7.81
N ALA A 277 -6.64 -48.02 7.47
CA ALA A 277 -5.91 -49.12 6.85
C ALA A 277 -5.84 -50.38 7.73
N LYS A 278 -5.61 -50.22 9.04
CA LYS A 278 -5.62 -51.34 9.99
C LYS A 278 -6.97 -52.03 10.06
N THR A 279 -8.04 -51.24 10.07
CA THR A 279 -9.42 -51.77 10.14
C THR A 279 -9.76 -52.57 8.88
N ALA A 280 -9.37 -52.06 7.70
CA ALA A 280 -9.56 -52.77 6.43
C ALA A 280 -8.78 -54.09 6.37
N SER A 281 -7.54 -54.13 6.87
CA SER A 281 -6.72 -55.36 6.90
C SER A 281 -7.23 -56.44 7.86
N SER A 282 -8.06 -56.08 8.85
CA SER A 282 -8.64 -57.04 9.80
C SER A 282 -9.93 -57.72 9.29
N GLN A 283 -10.49 -57.22 8.18
CA GLN A 283 -11.72 -57.73 7.57
C GLN A 283 -11.46 -58.60 6.32
N SER A 284 -10.21 -58.63 5.83
CA SER A 284 -9.74 -59.51 4.75
C SER A 284 -9.13 -60.78 5.31
#